data_AF-A0A172YHL6-F1
#
_entry.id   AF-A0A172YHL6-F1
#
_cell.length_a   1.000
_cell.length_b   1.000
_cell.length_c   1.000
_cell.angle_alpha   90.00
_cell.angle_beta   90.00
_cell.angle_gamma   90.00
#
_symmetry.space_group_name_H-M   'P 1'
#
loop_
_entity.id
_entity.type
_entity.pdbx_description
1 polymer ?
#
loop_
_entity_poly.entity_id
_entity_poly.type
_entity_poly.pdbx_seq_one_letter_code
_entity_poly.pdbx_strand_id
1 'polypeptide(L)'
;MTVSRDAWQRLIESPTHWLAPEHLDALLGDIGDAQSRHRLCSLPRFQHRLNERIRARHKLTALHELPPPSAEELAVYRLVTKASDTLAHHCGAVCQARSLAQEIRAPRVNALKQSIGESCFTQALALIELARPNATELEDLERLGPLLEQDGHACLAAWFDTQPTPLRAWLALGSIAGVSAKEGRQDPWITMHGAEIVRRVAAAMANADRQTSDSERT
;
A
#
# COMPACT_ATOMS: atom_id res chain seq x y z
N MET A 1 -22.37 -6.55 4.55
CA MET A 1 -21.95 -5.32 3.81
C MET A 1 -21.64 -4.12 4.73
N THR A 2 -21.57 -4.27 6.06
CA THR A 2 -21.33 -3.19 7.05
C THR A 2 -19.86 -2.83 7.25
N VAL A 3 -18.94 -3.80 7.05
CA VAL A 3 -17.50 -3.65 7.35
C VAL A 3 -16.82 -2.52 6.55
N SER A 4 -17.30 -2.23 5.34
CA SER A 4 -16.74 -1.18 4.46
C SER A 4 -17.04 0.23 4.97
N ARG A 5 -18.29 0.49 5.40
CA ARG A 5 -18.71 1.80 5.90
C ARG A 5 -17.99 2.14 7.21
N ASP A 6 -17.80 1.16 8.09
CA ASP A 6 -17.09 1.35 9.36
C ASP A 6 -15.61 1.67 9.16
N ALA A 7 -14.97 1.11 8.13
CA ALA A 7 -13.57 1.40 7.82
C ALA A 7 -13.40 2.85 7.34
N TRP A 8 -14.24 3.30 6.41
CA TRP A 8 -14.22 4.69 5.94
C TRP A 8 -14.54 5.69 7.05
N GLN A 9 -15.53 5.38 7.90
CA GLN A 9 -15.90 6.21 9.05
C GLN A 9 -14.71 6.40 10.01
N ARG A 10 -14.00 5.32 10.36
CA ARG A 10 -12.81 5.40 11.21
C ARG A 10 -11.71 6.27 10.61
N LEU A 11 -11.57 6.28 9.29
CA LEU A 11 -10.60 7.13 8.60
C LEU A 11 -10.99 8.60 8.67
N ILE A 12 -12.27 8.92 8.49
CA ILE A 12 -12.80 10.27 8.69
C ILE A 12 -12.58 10.75 10.14
N GLU A 13 -12.79 9.87 11.12
CA GLU A 13 -12.67 10.18 12.55
C GLU A 13 -11.22 10.33 13.02
N SER A 14 -10.26 9.68 12.36
CA SER A 14 -8.84 9.69 12.73
C SER A 14 -7.93 9.80 11.50
N PRO A 15 -7.96 10.93 10.77
CA PRO A 15 -7.18 11.12 9.54
C PRO A 15 -5.68 11.24 9.81
N THR A 16 -5.30 11.55 11.06
CA THR A 16 -3.88 11.62 11.48
C THR A 16 -3.15 10.29 11.29
N HIS A 17 -3.87 9.16 11.31
CA HIS A 17 -3.29 7.84 11.03
C HIS A 17 -2.89 7.63 9.57
N TRP A 18 -3.35 8.48 8.65
CA TRP A 18 -2.90 8.45 7.24
C TRP A 18 -1.60 9.21 7.02
N LEU A 19 -1.24 10.09 7.94
CA LEU A 19 -0.18 11.05 7.71
C LEU A 19 1.18 10.48 8.06
N ALA A 20 2.17 10.78 7.23
CA ALA A 20 3.55 10.48 7.53
C ALA A 20 4.01 11.30 8.76
N PRO A 21 4.87 10.74 9.64
CA PRO A 21 5.30 11.40 10.87
C PRO A 21 5.86 12.81 10.66
N GLU A 22 6.54 13.07 9.55
CA GLU A 22 7.11 14.37 9.20
C GLU A 22 6.06 15.48 9.09
N HIS A 23 4.86 15.17 8.57
CA HIS A 23 3.78 16.14 8.46
C HIS A 23 3.13 16.42 9.81
N LEU A 24 3.06 15.40 10.68
CA LEU A 24 2.58 15.55 12.05
C LEU A 24 3.56 16.36 12.89
N ASP A 25 4.86 16.08 12.76
CA ASP A 25 5.93 16.79 13.44
C ASP A 25 5.99 18.26 13.01
N ALA A 26 5.86 18.55 11.71
CA ALA A 26 5.79 19.93 11.21
C ALA A 26 4.54 20.69 11.70
N LEU A 27 3.46 19.98 12.04
CA LEU A 27 2.22 20.58 12.56
C LEU A 27 2.30 20.86 14.07
N LEU A 28 2.94 19.96 14.81
CA LEU A 28 3.07 20.03 16.26
C LEU A 28 4.30 20.81 16.70
N GLY A 29 5.30 20.98 15.84
CA GLY A 29 6.57 21.62 16.15
C GLY A 29 7.32 20.90 17.28
N ASP A 30 7.93 21.67 18.17
CA ASP A 30 8.74 21.16 19.28
C ASP A 30 7.91 20.78 20.53
N ILE A 31 6.62 20.48 20.36
CA ILE A 31 5.77 20.05 21.49
C ILE A 31 6.20 18.64 21.93
N GLY A 32 7.06 18.59 22.94
CA GLY A 32 7.52 17.34 23.56
C GLY A 32 8.39 16.49 22.63
N ASP A 33 8.73 15.30 23.10
CA ASP A 33 9.44 14.30 22.30
C ASP A 33 8.53 13.62 21.26
N ALA A 34 9.14 12.88 20.33
CA ALA A 34 8.41 12.18 19.26
C ALA A 34 7.33 11.22 19.81
N GLN A 35 7.59 10.57 20.95
CA GLN A 35 6.63 9.67 21.58
C GLN A 35 5.40 10.42 22.11
N SER A 36 5.61 11.59 22.72
CA SER A 36 4.54 12.46 23.21
C SER A 36 3.72 13.04 22.07
N ARG A 37 4.36 13.46 20.97
CA ARG A 37 3.68 13.90 19.73
C ARG A 37 2.81 12.78 19.16
N HIS A 38 3.34 11.57 19.05
CA HIS A 38 2.57 10.41 18.58
C HIS A 38 1.37 10.11 19.47
N ARG A 39 1.53 10.17 20.81
CA ARG A 39 0.41 10.01 21.76
C ARG A 39 -0.63 11.12 21.62
N LEU A 40 -0.24 12.36 21.39
CA LEU A 40 -1.19 13.45 21.14
C LEU A 40 -2.01 13.20 19.87
N CYS A 41 -1.35 12.72 18.81
CA CYS A 41 -1.99 12.35 17.55
C CYS A 41 -2.92 11.14 17.64
N SER A 42 -2.80 10.29 18.66
CA SER A 42 -3.70 9.13 18.84
C SER A 42 -4.92 9.43 19.72
N LEU A 43 -4.93 10.57 20.43
CA LEU A 43 -6.02 10.92 21.35
C LEU A 43 -7.26 11.45 20.61
N PRO A 44 -8.44 10.83 20.78
CA PRO A 44 -9.67 11.21 20.05
C PRO A 44 -10.05 12.70 20.18
N ARG A 45 -9.88 13.28 21.38
CA ARG A 45 -10.20 14.69 21.66
C ARG A 45 -9.41 15.69 20.82
N PHE A 46 -8.27 15.30 20.27
CA PHE A 46 -7.43 16.16 19.44
C PHE A 46 -7.67 15.95 17.93
N GLN A 47 -8.30 14.84 17.52
CA GLN A 47 -8.50 14.51 16.10
C GLN A 47 -9.20 15.61 15.33
N HIS A 48 -10.28 16.17 15.88
CA HIS A 48 -11.01 17.25 15.22
C HIS A 48 -10.15 18.49 14.98
N ARG A 49 -9.43 18.96 16.01
CA ARG A 49 -8.57 20.15 15.90
C ARG A 49 -7.35 19.91 15.00
N LEU A 50 -6.78 18.70 15.04
CA LEU A 50 -5.67 18.32 14.18
C LEU A 50 -6.14 18.28 12.72
N ASN A 51 -7.27 17.63 12.44
CA ASN A 51 -7.86 17.56 11.11
C ASN A 51 -8.09 18.97 10.53
N GLU A 52 -8.72 19.88 11.26
CA GLU A 52 -8.92 21.26 10.80
C GLU A 52 -7.60 21.99 10.50
N ARG A 53 -6.56 21.80 11.32
CA ARG A 53 -5.25 22.41 11.07
C ARG A 53 -4.55 21.82 9.85
N ILE A 54 -4.60 20.51 9.66
CA ILE A 54 -4.02 19.81 8.51
C ILE A 54 -4.73 20.28 7.23
N ARG A 55 -6.06 20.31 7.25
CA ARG A 55 -6.87 20.81 6.14
C ARG A 55 -6.55 22.24 5.78
N ALA A 56 -6.47 23.14 6.77
CA ALA A 56 -6.13 24.54 6.53
C ALA A 56 -4.71 24.70 5.95
N ARG A 57 -3.73 23.97 6.50
CA ARG A 57 -2.32 24.03 6.06
C ARG A 57 -2.13 23.53 4.63
N HIS A 58 -2.80 22.44 4.27
CA HIS A 58 -2.63 21.76 2.99
C HIS A 58 -3.77 22.01 2.00
N LYS A 59 -4.72 22.88 2.34
CA LYS A 59 -5.91 23.23 1.54
C LYS A 59 -6.73 21.99 1.12
N LEU A 60 -6.96 21.07 2.05
CA LEU A 60 -7.62 19.80 1.78
C LEU A 60 -9.14 19.89 1.91
N THR A 61 -9.84 19.25 0.97
CA THR A 61 -11.28 18.94 1.09
C THR A 61 -11.52 18.00 2.28
N ALA A 62 -12.64 18.16 3.00
CA ALA A 62 -12.90 17.28 4.13
C ALA A 62 -13.15 15.84 3.63
N LEU A 63 -12.62 14.83 4.33
CA LEU A 63 -12.83 13.44 3.93
C LEU A 63 -14.31 13.04 3.90
N HIS A 64 -15.15 13.59 4.79
CA HIS A 64 -16.59 13.29 4.81
C HIS A 64 -17.36 13.92 3.63
N GLU A 65 -16.78 14.89 2.92
CA GLU A 65 -17.33 15.48 1.70
C GLU A 65 -16.96 14.67 0.45
N LEU A 66 -16.02 13.72 0.57
CA LEU A 66 -15.61 12.85 -0.52
C LEU A 66 -16.57 11.65 -0.66
N PRO A 67 -16.82 11.18 -1.90
CA PRO A 67 -17.62 9.98 -2.10
C PRO A 67 -16.97 8.78 -1.40
N PRO A 68 -17.76 7.92 -0.73
CA PRO A 68 -17.21 6.75 -0.05
C PRO A 68 -16.56 5.82 -1.08
N PRO A 69 -15.33 5.35 -0.83
CA PRO A 69 -14.64 4.44 -1.74
C PRO A 69 -15.30 3.06 -1.80
N SER A 70 -14.97 2.28 -2.83
CA SER A 70 -15.35 0.87 -2.89
C SER A 70 -14.67 0.05 -1.78
N ALA A 71 -15.18 -1.16 -1.51
CA ALA A 71 -14.57 -2.05 -0.52
C ALA A 71 -13.12 -2.44 -0.90
N GLU A 72 -12.82 -2.52 -2.20
CA GLU A 72 -11.48 -2.82 -2.71
C GLU A 72 -10.52 -1.65 -2.49
N GLU A 73 -10.94 -0.42 -2.78
CA GLU A 73 -10.14 0.78 -2.54
C GLU A 73 -9.84 0.97 -1.04
N LEU A 74 -10.81 0.69 -0.17
CA LEU A 74 -10.59 0.73 1.28
C LEU A 74 -9.55 -0.28 1.76
N ALA A 75 -9.46 -1.45 1.14
CA ALA A 75 -8.40 -2.42 1.45
C ALA A 75 -7.02 -1.86 1.08
N VAL A 76 -6.92 -1.18 -0.07
CA VAL A 76 -5.69 -0.51 -0.50
C VAL A 76 -5.31 0.60 0.48
N TYR A 77 -6.22 1.52 0.80
CA TYR A 77 -5.90 2.64 1.70
C TYR A 77 -5.42 2.18 3.09
N ARG A 78 -6.00 1.10 3.61
CA ARG A 78 -5.57 0.52 4.88
C ARG A 78 -4.15 -0.02 4.82
N LEU A 79 -3.76 -0.65 3.71
CA LEU A 79 -2.42 -1.22 3.53
C LEU A 79 -1.40 -0.14 3.22
N VAL A 80 -1.73 0.82 2.36
CA VAL A 80 -0.87 1.97 2.06
C VAL A 80 -0.41 2.68 3.34
N THR A 81 -1.31 2.84 4.31
CA THR A 81 -1.04 3.60 5.53
C THR A 81 -0.32 2.80 6.61
N LYS A 82 -0.30 1.47 6.53
CA LYS A 82 0.29 0.59 7.55
C LYS A 82 1.47 -0.26 7.07
N ALA A 83 1.51 -0.55 5.78
CA ALA A 83 2.36 -1.57 5.18
C ALA A 83 2.57 -1.31 3.68
N SER A 84 2.85 -0.05 3.29
CA SER A 84 3.07 0.32 1.87
C SER A 84 4.17 -0.50 1.22
N ASP A 85 5.27 -0.74 1.92
CA ASP A 85 6.43 -1.46 1.38
C ASP A 85 6.12 -2.95 1.18
N THR A 86 5.38 -3.55 2.11
CA THR A 86 4.89 -4.93 1.97
C THR A 86 3.93 -5.05 0.79
N LEU A 87 3.01 -4.08 0.64
CA LEU A 87 2.09 -4.04 -0.50
C LEU A 87 2.87 -3.89 -1.82
N ALA A 88 3.85 -2.98 -1.88
CA ALA A 88 4.72 -2.79 -3.04
C ALA A 88 5.46 -4.09 -3.39
N HIS A 89 6.07 -4.75 -2.40
CA HIS A 89 6.79 -6.01 -2.59
C HIS A 89 5.92 -7.10 -3.21
N HIS A 90 4.69 -7.26 -2.70
CA HIS A 90 3.72 -8.22 -3.26
C HIS A 90 3.28 -7.84 -4.68
N CYS A 91 3.06 -6.55 -4.97
CA CYS A 91 2.73 -6.09 -6.32
C CYS A 91 3.87 -6.38 -7.31
N GLY A 92 5.12 -6.12 -6.92
CA GLY A 92 6.29 -6.47 -7.71
C GLY A 92 6.39 -7.97 -7.99
N ALA A 93 6.09 -8.81 -7.00
CA ALA A 93 6.08 -10.26 -7.18
C ALA A 93 5.02 -10.72 -8.17
N VAL A 94 3.82 -10.11 -8.15
CA VAL A 94 2.77 -10.37 -9.15
C VAL A 94 3.24 -9.97 -10.55
N CYS A 95 3.87 -8.80 -10.71
CA CYS A 95 4.45 -8.39 -12.00
C CYS A 95 5.41 -9.44 -12.57
N GLN A 96 6.21 -10.07 -11.70
CA GLN A 96 7.19 -11.09 -12.04
C GLN A 96 6.65 -12.53 -11.99
N ALA A 97 5.36 -12.76 -11.75
CA ALA A 97 4.85 -14.11 -11.45
C ALA A 97 5.06 -15.11 -12.60
N ARG A 98 5.03 -14.67 -13.87
CA ARG A 98 5.38 -15.55 -15.00
C ARG A 98 6.85 -15.96 -15.00
N SER A 99 7.74 -15.04 -14.66
CA SER A 99 9.18 -15.33 -14.48
C SER A 99 9.40 -16.32 -13.33
N LEU A 100 8.68 -16.14 -12.22
CA LEU A 100 8.72 -17.06 -11.07
C LEU A 100 8.19 -18.45 -11.42
N ALA A 101 7.10 -18.53 -12.21
CA ALA A 101 6.47 -19.78 -12.60
C ALA A 101 7.29 -20.60 -13.61
N GLN A 102 8.17 -19.96 -14.38
CA GLN A 102 9.06 -20.66 -15.32
C GLN A 102 10.21 -21.37 -14.62
N GLU A 103 10.49 -21.05 -13.36
CA GLU A 103 11.51 -21.74 -12.59
C GLU A 103 10.97 -23.06 -12.03
N ILE A 104 11.48 -24.17 -12.56
CA ILE A 104 11.06 -25.52 -12.18
C ILE A 104 12.10 -26.26 -11.35
N ARG A 105 13.34 -25.74 -11.23
CA ARG A 105 14.42 -26.41 -10.49
C ARG A 105 14.18 -26.19 -9.00
N ALA A 106 13.84 -27.26 -8.29
CA ALA A 106 13.47 -27.20 -6.86
C ALA A 106 14.45 -26.40 -5.96
N PRO A 107 15.79 -26.53 -6.10
CA PRO A 107 16.71 -25.71 -5.29
C PRO A 107 16.54 -24.20 -5.52
N ARG A 108 16.27 -23.82 -6.77
CA ARG A 108 16.11 -22.42 -7.17
C ARG A 108 14.74 -21.87 -6.77
N VAL A 109 13.69 -22.68 -6.89
CA VAL A 109 12.35 -22.34 -6.35
C VAL A 109 12.41 -22.11 -4.84
N ASN A 110 13.12 -22.97 -4.11
CA ASN A 110 13.29 -22.81 -2.66
C ASN A 110 14.08 -21.54 -2.33
N ALA A 111 15.14 -21.23 -3.08
CA ALA A 111 15.89 -19.98 -2.91
C ALA A 111 15.02 -18.74 -3.19
N LEU A 112 14.18 -18.78 -4.24
CA LEU A 112 13.21 -17.72 -4.54
C LEU A 112 12.24 -17.51 -3.39
N LYS A 113 11.62 -18.59 -2.89
CA LYS A 113 10.70 -18.54 -1.75
C LYS A 113 11.36 -17.98 -0.49
N GLN A 114 12.61 -18.35 -0.21
CA GLN A 114 13.36 -17.83 0.93
C GLN A 114 13.69 -16.34 0.77
N SER A 115 14.02 -15.90 -0.45
CA SER A 115 14.38 -14.51 -0.74
C SER A 115 13.16 -13.58 -0.70
N ILE A 116 12.05 -13.96 -1.32
CA ILE A 116 10.88 -13.07 -1.47
C ILE A 116 9.79 -13.31 -0.43
N GLY A 117 9.86 -14.43 0.30
CA GLY A 117 8.84 -14.89 1.22
C GLY A 117 7.85 -15.85 0.57
N GLU A 118 7.56 -16.97 1.25
CA GLU A 118 6.69 -18.01 0.72
C GLU A 118 5.23 -17.55 0.49
N SER A 119 4.69 -16.71 1.38
CA SER A 119 3.34 -16.16 1.19
C SER A 119 3.28 -15.24 -0.03
N CYS A 120 4.30 -14.40 -0.23
CA CYS A 120 4.44 -13.52 -1.38
C CYS A 120 4.55 -14.33 -2.67
N PHE A 121 5.41 -15.36 -2.70
CA PHE A 121 5.56 -16.26 -3.84
C PHE A 121 4.24 -16.96 -4.20
N THR A 122 3.55 -17.53 -3.21
CA THR A 122 2.28 -18.24 -3.41
C THR A 122 1.18 -17.30 -3.92
N GLN A 123 1.09 -16.10 -3.35
CA GLN A 123 0.12 -15.10 -3.79
C GLN A 123 0.41 -14.59 -5.20
N ALA A 124 1.69 -14.38 -5.54
CA ALA A 124 2.09 -13.97 -6.88
C ALA A 124 1.63 -14.98 -7.94
N LEU A 125 1.80 -16.28 -7.68
CA LEU A 125 1.33 -17.33 -8.57
C LEU A 125 -0.19 -17.43 -8.65
N ALA A 126 -0.90 -17.14 -7.55
CA ALA A 126 -2.37 -17.12 -7.54
C ALA A 126 -2.97 -15.96 -8.35
N LEU A 127 -2.18 -14.93 -8.67
CA LEU A 127 -2.56 -13.75 -9.45
C LEU A 127 -1.78 -13.67 -10.78
N ILE A 128 -1.28 -14.80 -11.28
CA ILE A 128 -0.42 -14.87 -12.47
C ILE A 128 -1.12 -14.36 -13.75
N GLU A 129 -2.45 -14.35 -13.79
CA GLU A 129 -3.23 -13.76 -14.88
C GLU A 129 -2.99 -12.25 -15.02
N LEU A 130 -2.63 -11.58 -13.92
CA LEU A 130 -2.31 -10.15 -13.89
C LEU A 130 -0.83 -9.87 -14.13
N ALA A 131 0.01 -10.89 -14.32
CA ALA A 131 1.45 -10.72 -14.45
C ALA A 131 1.86 -10.15 -15.82
N ARG A 132 3.06 -9.55 -15.86
CA ARG A 132 3.63 -9.01 -17.10
C ARG A 132 3.68 -10.11 -18.17
N PRO A 133 3.23 -9.85 -19.41
CA PRO A 133 3.08 -10.90 -20.42
C PRO A 133 4.36 -11.66 -20.71
N ASN A 134 5.48 -10.95 -20.76
CA ASN A 134 6.79 -11.50 -21.04
C ASN A 134 7.54 -11.74 -19.73
N ALA A 135 7.96 -12.98 -19.52
CA ALA A 135 8.83 -13.32 -18.42
C ALA A 135 10.17 -12.58 -18.57
N THR A 136 10.66 -12.06 -17.45
CA THR A 136 12.01 -11.53 -17.34
C THR A 136 12.93 -12.69 -16.98
N GLU A 137 14.06 -12.81 -17.66
CA GLU A 137 15.02 -13.85 -17.30
C GLU A 137 15.62 -13.53 -15.93
N LEU A 138 15.27 -14.34 -14.94
CA LEU A 138 15.76 -14.21 -13.58
C LEU A 138 17.06 -14.97 -13.43
N GLU A 139 18.12 -14.63 -14.18
CA GLU A 139 19.41 -15.33 -14.12
C GLU A 139 20.12 -15.13 -12.78
N ASP A 140 19.96 -13.94 -12.21
CA ASP A 140 20.61 -13.49 -10.98
C ASP A 140 19.56 -13.16 -9.90
N LEU A 141 19.60 -13.92 -8.80
CA LEU A 141 18.71 -13.72 -7.66
C LEU A 141 18.99 -12.41 -6.92
N GLU A 142 20.21 -11.89 -6.97
CA GLU A 142 20.56 -10.61 -6.33
C GLU A 142 19.84 -9.43 -6.99
N ARG A 143 19.51 -9.56 -8.29
CA ARG A 143 18.76 -8.56 -9.04
C ARG A 143 17.25 -8.64 -8.84
N LEU A 144 16.75 -9.72 -8.24
CA LEU A 144 15.31 -9.91 -8.02
C LEU A 144 14.75 -8.88 -7.05
N GLY A 145 15.39 -8.69 -5.89
CA GLY A 145 14.94 -7.74 -4.87
C GLY A 145 14.70 -6.33 -5.42
N PRO A 146 15.72 -5.69 -6.04
CA PRO A 146 15.56 -4.37 -6.66
C PRO A 146 14.51 -4.33 -7.77
N LEU A 147 14.35 -5.41 -8.55
CA LEU A 147 13.36 -5.49 -9.61
C LEU A 147 11.93 -5.51 -9.04
N LEU A 148 11.70 -6.32 -8.00
CA LEU A 148 10.41 -6.38 -7.30
C LEU A 148 10.09 -5.04 -6.65
N GLU A 149 11.07 -4.40 -6.01
CA GLU A 149 10.89 -3.08 -5.41
C GLU A 149 10.47 -2.07 -6.49
N GLN A 150 11.21 -2.01 -7.60
CA GLN A 150 10.95 -1.06 -8.68
C GLN A 150 9.58 -1.27 -9.34
N ASP A 151 9.24 -2.51 -9.71
CA ASP A 151 7.95 -2.85 -10.32
C ASP A 151 6.79 -2.60 -9.32
N GLY A 152 6.98 -2.93 -8.05
CA GLY A 152 6.00 -2.73 -6.99
C GLY A 152 5.66 -1.27 -6.73
N HIS A 153 6.68 -0.41 -6.62
CA HIS A 153 6.47 1.03 -6.48
C HIS A 153 5.81 1.63 -7.72
N ALA A 154 6.17 1.17 -8.92
CA ALA A 154 5.52 1.61 -10.15
C ALA A 154 4.03 1.24 -10.19
N CYS A 155 3.64 0.06 -9.68
CA CYS A 155 2.22 -0.31 -9.54
C CYS A 155 1.47 0.63 -8.59
N LEU A 156 2.06 0.95 -7.44
CA LEU A 156 1.47 1.89 -6.48
C LEU A 156 1.36 3.31 -7.03
N ALA A 157 2.35 3.78 -7.80
CA ALA A 157 2.30 5.06 -8.49
C ALA A 157 1.15 5.08 -9.53
N ALA A 158 1.04 4.04 -10.36
CA ALA A 158 -0.05 3.90 -11.31
C ALA A 158 -1.42 3.89 -10.61
N TRP A 159 -1.55 3.19 -9.48
CA TRP A 159 -2.77 3.22 -8.66
C TRP A 159 -3.05 4.64 -8.12
N PHE A 160 -2.04 5.32 -7.59
CA PHE A 160 -2.17 6.68 -7.05
C PHE A 160 -2.67 7.67 -8.11
N ASP A 161 -2.22 7.54 -9.36
CA ASP A 161 -2.66 8.39 -10.47
C ASP A 161 -4.12 8.20 -10.85
N THR A 162 -4.72 7.03 -10.56
CA THR A 162 -6.16 6.80 -10.77
C THR A 162 -7.06 7.45 -9.71
N GLN A 163 -6.49 7.95 -8.62
CA GLN A 163 -7.28 8.47 -7.50
C GLN A 163 -7.82 9.88 -7.80
N PRO A 164 -9.02 10.24 -7.30
CA PRO A 164 -9.56 11.59 -7.42
C PRO A 164 -8.60 12.64 -6.83
N THR A 165 -8.47 13.80 -7.47
CA THR A 165 -7.55 14.87 -7.03
C THR A 165 -7.67 15.23 -5.54
N PRO A 166 -8.88 15.41 -4.97
CA PRO A 166 -9.00 15.70 -3.53
C PRO A 166 -8.43 14.58 -2.64
N LEU A 167 -8.53 13.33 -3.07
CA LEU A 167 -8.05 12.18 -2.32
C LEU A 167 -6.55 11.97 -2.50
N ARG A 168 -6.01 12.21 -3.70
CA ARG A 168 -4.55 12.23 -3.93
C ARG A 168 -3.85 13.21 -3.02
N ALA A 169 -4.44 14.37 -2.77
CA ALA A 169 -3.88 15.37 -1.86
C ALA A 169 -3.76 14.83 -0.42
N TRP A 170 -4.73 14.03 0.04
CA TRP A 170 -4.63 13.33 1.32
C TRP A 170 -3.57 12.22 1.31
N LEU A 171 -3.55 11.39 0.28
CA LEU A 171 -2.61 10.28 0.13
C LEU A 171 -1.15 10.75 0.01
N ALA A 172 -0.93 11.92 -0.61
CA ALA A 172 0.38 12.56 -0.75
C ALA A 172 0.94 13.10 0.58
N LEU A 173 0.15 13.11 1.65
CA LEU A 173 0.64 13.43 2.99
C LEU A 173 0.93 12.17 3.82
N GLY A 174 0.68 10.99 3.26
CA GLY A 174 0.98 9.70 3.86
C GLY A 174 2.27 9.08 3.33
N SER A 175 2.54 7.85 3.75
CA SER A 175 3.68 7.03 3.33
C SER A 175 3.79 6.84 1.81
N ILE A 176 2.70 7.03 1.05
CA ILE A 176 2.71 6.97 -0.41
C ILE A 176 3.42 8.15 -1.08
N ALA A 177 3.61 9.26 -0.36
CA ALA A 177 4.34 10.42 -0.88
C ALA A 177 5.74 10.05 -1.41
N GLY A 178 6.44 9.15 -0.70
CA GLY A 178 7.75 8.64 -1.12
C GLY A 178 7.68 7.72 -2.34
N VAL A 179 6.55 7.07 -2.58
CA VAL A 179 6.34 6.13 -3.69
C VAL A 179 6.15 6.85 -5.02
N SER A 180 5.49 8.01 -5.03
CA SER A 180 5.40 8.88 -6.22
C SER A 180 6.72 9.58 -6.56
N ALA A 181 7.63 9.73 -5.57
CA ALA A 181 8.92 10.40 -5.74
C ALA A 181 10.05 9.44 -6.17
N LYS A 182 9.94 8.15 -5.85
CA LYS A 182 10.83 7.13 -6.40
C LYS A 182 10.48 6.96 -7.88
N GLU A 183 11.39 7.36 -8.77
CA GLU A 183 11.29 7.15 -10.22
C GLU A 183 11.20 5.65 -10.51
N GLY A 184 9.99 5.11 -10.47
CA GLY A 184 9.70 3.76 -10.93
C GLY A 184 10.12 3.63 -12.39
N ARG A 185 10.48 2.40 -12.80
CA ARG A 185 10.67 2.12 -14.22
C ARG A 185 9.41 2.56 -14.95
N GLN A 186 9.55 3.42 -15.95
CA GLN A 186 8.45 3.73 -16.86
C GLN A 186 8.21 2.52 -17.76
N ASP A 187 7.45 1.55 -17.24
CA ASP A 187 6.95 0.42 -17.99
C ASP A 187 5.49 0.70 -18.39
N PRO A 188 5.18 0.89 -19.68
CA PRO A 188 3.83 1.15 -20.16
C PRO A 188 2.79 0.10 -19.70
N TRP A 189 3.21 -1.15 -19.55
CA TRP A 189 2.32 -2.21 -19.08
C TRP A 189 1.95 -2.01 -17.60
N ILE A 190 2.91 -1.62 -16.75
CA ILE A 190 2.63 -1.31 -15.34
C ILE A 190 1.77 -0.04 -15.24
N THR A 191 1.99 0.98 -16.07
CA THR A 191 1.13 2.16 -16.09
C THR A 191 -0.33 1.80 -16.37
N MET A 192 -0.58 0.83 -17.24
CA MET A 192 -1.93 0.41 -17.62
C MET A 192 -2.58 -0.57 -16.63
N HIS A 193 -1.82 -1.48 -16.04
CA HIS A 193 -2.34 -2.57 -15.21
C HIS A 193 -2.03 -2.46 -13.71
N GLY A 194 -1.12 -1.57 -13.32
CA GLY A 194 -0.61 -1.46 -11.96
C GLY A 194 -1.71 -1.17 -10.93
N ALA A 195 -2.68 -0.32 -11.29
CA ALA A 195 -3.82 -0.03 -10.41
C ALA A 195 -4.65 -1.28 -10.08
N GLU A 196 -4.86 -2.17 -11.05
CA GLU A 196 -5.59 -3.41 -10.84
C GLU A 196 -4.79 -4.40 -10.00
N ILE A 197 -3.49 -4.52 -10.26
CA ILE A 197 -2.58 -5.36 -9.45
C ILE A 197 -2.66 -4.94 -7.98
N VAL A 198 -2.55 -3.64 -7.69
CA VAL A 198 -2.63 -3.11 -6.32
C VAL A 198 -3.94 -3.49 -5.63
N ARG A 199 -5.08 -3.33 -6.30
CA ARG A 199 -6.40 -3.69 -5.75
C ARG A 199 -6.48 -5.19 -5.44
N ARG A 200 -6.05 -6.03 -6.37
CA ARG A 200 -6.14 -7.50 -6.27
C ARG A 200 -5.21 -8.05 -5.19
N VAL A 201 -4.00 -7.53 -5.10
CA VAL A 201 -3.05 -7.84 -4.02
C VAL A 201 -3.61 -7.38 -2.67
N ALA A 202 -4.10 -6.15 -2.58
CA ALA A 202 -4.66 -5.64 -1.33
C ALA A 202 -5.85 -6.46 -0.83
N ALA A 203 -6.74 -6.86 -1.74
CA ALA A 203 -7.86 -7.73 -1.42
C ALA A 203 -7.38 -9.13 -0.95
N ALA A 204 -6.38 -9.71 -1.62
CA ALA A 204 -5.82 -11.00 -1.24
C ALA A 204 -5.16 -10.96 0.14
N MET A 205 -4.35 -9.94 0.44
CA MET A 205 -3.75 -9.71 1.75
C MET A 205 -4.82 -9.52 2.83
N ALA A 206 -5.84 -8.71 2.55
CA ALA A 206 -6.93 -8.47 3.49
C ALA A 206 -7.76 -9.72 3.82
N ASN A 207 -7.82 -10.70 2.91
CA ASN A 207 -8.47 -11.98 3.13
C ASN A 207 -7.59 -12.94 3.94
N ALA A 208 -6.28 -12.96 3.66
CA ALA A 208 -5.32 -13.77 4.42
C ALA A 208 -5.30 -13.36 5.90
N ASP A 209 -5.28 -12.06 6.20
CA ASP A 209 -5.32 -11.54 7.58
C ASP A 209 -6.54 -12.05 8.36
N ARG A 210 -7.71 -12.17 7.69
CA ARG A 210 -8.94 -12.66 8.31
C ARG A 210 -8.87 -14.15 8.62
N GLN A 211 -8.36 -14.95 7.69
CA GLN A 211 -8.25 -16.40 7.87
C GLN A 211 -7.30 -16.75 9.02
N THR A 212 -6.17 -16.03 9.16
CA THR A 212 -5.25 -16.20 10.30
C THR A 212 -5.91 -15.83 11.63
N SER A 213 -6.65 -14.72 11.67
CA SER A 213 -7.33 -14.25 12.89
C SER A 213 -8.44 -15.19 13.37
N ASP A 214 -9.10 -15.91 12.46
CA ASP A 214 -10.13 -16.89 12.78
C ASP A 214 -9.52 -18.23 13.24
N SER A 215 -8.40 -18.64 12.64
CA SER A 215 -7.61 -19.82 13.02
C SER A 215 -7.04 -19.74 14.44
N GLU A 216 -6.60 -18.55 14.88
CA GLU A 216 -6.03 -18.34 16.23
C GLU A 216 -7.09 -18.31 17.34
N ARG A 217 -8.38 -18.26 16.99
CA ARG A 217 -9.50 -18.22 17.95
C ARG A 217 -10.19 -19.56 18.18
N THR A 218 -9.82 -20.58 17.41
CA THR A 218 -10.30 -21.97 17.52
C THR A 218 -9.25 -22.87 18.15
#